data_AF-A0A1W1E5J6-F1
#
_entry.id   AF-A0A1W1E5J6-F1
#
_cell.length_a   1.000
_cell.length_b   1.000
_cell.length_c   1.000
_cell.angle_alpha   90.00
_cell.angle_beta   90.00
_cell.angle_gamma   90.00
#
_symmetry.space_group_name_H-M   'P 1'
#
loop_
_entity.id
_entity.type
_entity.pdbx_description
1 polymer ?
#
loop_
_entity_poly.entity_id
_entity_poly.type
_entity_poly.pdbx_seq_one_letter_code
_entity_poly.pdbx_strand_id
1 'polypeptide(L)' 'MLPNIHSVTIDEQQSIDIRYGRTVKVENQDDNLVKIFNKHSIFLGIGKIENNILQPKRLFI' A
#
# COMPACT_ATOMS: atom_id res chain seq x y z
N MET A 1 12.52 14.08 13.14
CA MET A 1 11.39 13.14 13.27
C MET A 1 11.16 12.52 11.91
N LEU A 2 11.01 11.19 11.81
CA LEU A 2 10.64 10.56 10.55
C LEU A 2 9.25 11.09 10.13
N PRO A 3 9.02 11.42 8.85
CA PRO A 3 7.69 11.82 8.38
C PRO A 3 6.68 10.73 8.78
N ASN A 4 5.51 11.15 9.27
CA ASN A 4 4.41 10.25 9.59
C ASN A 4 3.89 9.61 8.30
N ILE A 5 4.47 8.47 7.91
CA ILE A 5 3.99 7.66 6.79
C ILE A 5 2.74 6.91 7.29
N HIS A 6 1.59 7.26 6.72
CA HIS A 6 0.31 6.62 7.01
C HIS A 6 0.30 5.15 6.60
N SER A 7 -0.57 4.34 7.21
CA SER A 7 -0.73 2.93 6.87
C SER A 7 -2.01 2.71 6.09
N VAL A 8 -1.96 1.82 5.10
CA VAL A 8 -3.13 1.33 4.38
C VAL A 8 -3.22 -0.19 4.53
N THR A 9 -4.42 -0.68 4.79
CA THR A 9 -4.73 -2.10 4.79
C THR A 9 -5.47 -2.45 3.51
N ILE A 10 -4.96 -3.44 2.78
CA ILE A 10 -5.54 -3.92 1.53
C ILE A 10 -6.09 -5.34 1.68
N ASP A 11 -7.05 -5.69 0.84
CA ASP A 11 -7.65 -7.02 0.84
C ASP A 11 -6.70 -8.09 0.27
N GLU A 12 -7.14 -9.35 0.28
CA GLU A 12 -6.31 -10.47 -0.17
C GLU A 12 -5.99 -10.40 -1.67
N GLN A 13 -6.96 -10.03 -2.50
CA GLN A 13 -6.77 -9.93 -3.94
C GLN A 13 -5.79 -8.80 -4.27
N GLN A 14 -6.00 -7.64 -3.63
CA GLN A 14 -5.08 -6.51 -3.73
C GLN A 14 -3.68 -6.86 -3.19
N SER A 15 -3.59 -7.67 -2.14
CA SER A 15 -2.30 -8.14 -1.60
C SER A 15 -1.55 -8.99 -2.61
N ILE A 16 -2.25 -9.86 -3.34
CA ILE A 16 -1.67 -10.67 -4.42
C ILE A 16 -1.15 -9.73 -5.52
N ASP A 17 -2.01 -8.82 -6.00
CA ASP A 17 -1.66 -7.89 -7.07
C ASP A 17 -0.45 -7.00 -6.71
N ILE A 18 -0.42 -6.43 -5.49
CA ILE A 18 0.70 -5.66 -4.97
C ILE A 18 1.99 -6.48 -4.91
N ARG A 19 1.94 -7.73 -4.45
CA ARG A 19 3.14 -8.62 -4.38
C ARG A 19 3.75 -8.90 -5.75
N TYR A 20 2.93 -8.87 -6.80
CA TYR A 20 3.38 -8.96 -8.20
C TYR A 20 3.74 -7.60 -8.83
N GLY A 21 3.84 -6.53 -8.04
CA GLY A 21 4.20 -5.19 -8.51
C GLY A 21 3.08 -4.47 -9.26
N ARG A 22 1.85 -4.99 -9.24
CA ARG A 22 0.70 -4.35 -9.88
C ARG A 22 0.16 -3.23 -8.99
N THR A 23 -0.58 -2.31 -9.59
CA THR A 23 -1.27 -1.24 -8.88
C THR A 23 -2.66 -1.67 -8.45
N VAL A 24 -3.17 -1.12 -7.35
CA VAL A 24 -4.54 -1.40 -6.87
C VAL A 24 -5.28 -0.10 -6.59
N LYS A 25 -6.60 -0.09 -6.83
CA LYS A 25 -7.44 1.05 -6.46
C LYS A 25 -7.70 1.02 -4.96
N VAL A 26 -7.54 2.14 -4.29
CA VAL A 26 -7.80 2.33 -2.86
C VAL A 26 -8.75 3.51 -2.68
N GLU A 27 -9.79 3.36 -1.87
CA GLU A 27 -10.81 4.40 -1.71
C GLU A 27 -10.53 5.29 -0.50
N ASN A 28 -10.84 6.59 -0.64
CA ASN A 28 -10.81 7.58 0.44
C ASN A 28 -9.44 7.68 1.13
N GLN A 29 -8.36 7.68 0.34
CA GLN A 29 -7.00 7.86 0.85
C GLN A 29 -6.36 9.08 0.23
N ASP A 30 -5.70 9.89 1.06
CA ASP A 30 -4.93 11.04 0.60
C ASP A 30 -3.70 10.60 -0.19
N ASP A 31 -3.33 11.41 -1.18
CA ASP A 31 -2.15 11.20 -2.01
C ASP A 31 -0.87 11.35 -1.18
N ASN A 32 -0.28 10.22 -0.77
CA ASN A 32 0.85 10.18 0.15
C ASN A 32 1.70 8.91 -0.02
N LEU A 33 2.91 8.94 0.57
CA LEU A 33 3.64 7.70 0.85
C LEU A 33 2.95 6.94 1.98
N VAL A 34 2.81 5.63 1.81
CA VAL A 34 2.10 4.77 2.76
C VAL A 34 2.84 3.46 3.04
N LYS A 35 2.64 2.94 4.25
CA LYS A 35 2.96 1.55 4.61
C LYS A 35 1.81 0.66 4.19
N ILE A 36 2.09 -0.41 3.46
CA ILE A 36 1.09 -1.36 2.97
C ILE A 36 1.04 -2.56 3.92
N PHE A 37 -0.14 -2.87 4.40
CA PHE A 37 -0.42 -4.07 5.20
C PHE A 37 -1.53 -4.89 4.55
N ASN A 38 -1.50 -6.21 4.72
CA ASN A 38 -2.67 -7.04 4.40
C ASN A 38 -3.65 -7.10 5.59
N LYS A 39 -4.80 -7.76 5.39
CA LYS A 39 -5.81 -7.98 6.44
C LYS A 39 -5.28 -8.71 7.69
N HIS A 40 -4.18 -9.46 7.57
CA HIS A 40 -3.53 -10.16 8.69
C HIS A 40 -2.51 -9.27 9.42
N SER A 41 -2.50 -7.96 9.17
CA SER A 41 -1.53 -7.00 9.71
C SER A 41 -0.08 -7.30 9.35
N ILE A 42 0.15 -8.09 8.29
CA ILE A 42 1.50 -8.35 7.78
C ILE A 42 1.92 -7.17 6.92
N PHE A 43 3.09 -6.61 7.24
CA PHE A 43 3.73 -5.56 6.46
C PHE A 43 4.19 -6.11 5.11
N LEU A 44 3.73 -5.51 4.02
CA LEU A 44 4.08 -5.88 2.65
C LEU A 44 5.14 -4.96 2.06
N GLY A 45 5.20 -3.71 2.52
CA GLY A 45 6.17 -2.73 2.06
C GLY A 45 5.67 -1.29 2.04
N ILE A 46 6.33 -0.49 1.22
CA ILE A 46 6.03 0.94 1.02
C ILE A 46 5.42 1.14 -0.36
N GLY A 47 4.33 1.89 -0.39
CA GLY A 47 3.66 2.35 -1.61
C GLY A 47 3.50 3.85 -1.65
N LYS A 48 2.99 4.32 -2.78
CA LYS A 48 2.51 5.69 -2.97
C LYS A 48 1.07 5.64 -3.46
N ILE A 49 0.21 6.45 -2.85
CA ILE A 49 -1.14 6.68 -3.34
C ILE A 49 -1.11 7.95 -4.20
N GLU A 50 -1.63 7.85 -5.41
CA GLU A 50 -1.86 8.98 -6.32
C GLU A 50 -3.21 8.75 -7.00
N ASN A 51 -4.11 9.74 -6.92
CA ASN A 51 -5.44 9.65 -7.53
C ASN A 51 -6.19 8.36 -7.17
N ASN A 52 -6.19 7.97 -5.89
CA ASN A 52 -6.81 6.73 -5.39
C ASN A 52 -6.19 5.44 -5.97
N ILE A 53 -4.98 5.50 -6.53
CA ILE A 53 -4.23 4.34 -7.02
C ILE A 53 -3.02 4.12 -6.12
N LEU A 54 -2.97 2.97 -5.46
CA LEU A 54 -1.82 2.51 -4.71
C LEU A 54 -0.82 1.83 -5.64
N GLN A 55 0.37 2.41 -5.73
CA GLN A 55 1.50 1.88 -6.48
C GLN A 55 2.58 1.36 -5.52
N PRO A 56 3.03 0.10 -5.65
CA PRO A 56 4.13 -0.39 -4.83
C PRO A 56 5.45 0.32 -5.22
N LYS A 57 6.23 0.74 -4.22
CA LYS A 57 7.55 1.39 -4.41
C LYS A 57 8.70 0.52 -3.92
N ARG A 58 8.51 -0.13 -2.77
CA ARG A 58 9.48 -1.10 -2.23
C ARG A 58 8.73 -2.17 -1.45
N LEU A 59 8.80 -3.40 -1.93
CA LEU A 59 8.17 -4.55 -1.29
C LEU A 59 9.19 -5.28 -0.41
N PHE A 60 8.71 -5.81 0.70
CA PHE A 60 9.45 -6.69 1.60
C PHE A 60 8.65 -7.98 1.63
N ILE A 61 9.09 -8.91 0.79
CA ILE A 61 8.41 -10.20 0.56
C ILE A 61 8.91 -11.20 1.59
#